data_AF-A0A2G2MN47-F1
#
_entry.id   AF-A0A2G2MN47-F1
#
_cell.length_a   1.000
_cell.length_b   1.000
_cell.length_c   1.000
_cell.angle_alpha   90.00
_cell.angle_beta   90.00
_cell.angle_gamma   90.00
#
_symmetry.space_group_name_H-M   'P 1'
#
loop_
_entity.id
_entity.type
_entity.pdbx_description
1 polymer ?
#
loop_
_entity_poly.entity_id
_entity_poly.type
_entity_poly.pdbx_seq_one_letter_code
_entity_poly.pdbx_strand_id
1 'polypeptide(L)'
;MQKTEIIETLKTNYNRDLRKGVVKTLLKEEKETDKPNYQLINQIFSYVLKELGWRMAENTKEWDNTPLDIMQEAFPKIESTKWYEEQILTAKQMIEVLRKDETV
;
A
#
# COMPACT_ATOMS: atom_id res chain seq x y z
N MET A 1 -10.75 9.21 -8.34
CA MET A 1 -11.09 8.12 -9.29
C MET A 1 -11.74 6.98 -8.51
N GLN A 2 -12.53 6.12 -9.16
CA GLN A 2 -13.05 4.92 -8.48
C GLN A 2 -11.93 3.87 -8.35
N LYS A 3 -12.05 2.99 -7.33
CA LYS A 3 -11.10 1.88 -7.07
C LYS A 3 -10.72 1.13 -8.35
N THR A 4 -11.71 0.74 -9.15
CA THR A 4 -11.52 -0.02 -10.40
C THR A 4 -10.70 0.75 -11.44
N GLU A 5 -10.94 2.05 -11.60
CA GLU A 5 -10.22 2.89 -12.57
C GLU A 5 -8.74 3.03 -12.20
N ILE A 6 -8.43 3.14 -10.91
CA ILE A 6 -7.05 3.19 -10.41
C ILE A 6 -6.35 1.86 -10.70
N ILE A 7 -7.02 0.73 -10.41
CA ILE A 7 -6.49 -0.61 -10.70
C ILE A 7 -6.21 -0.79 -12.19
N GLU A 8 -7.14 -0.38 -13.06
CA GLU A 8 -6.98 -0.46 -14.51
C GLU A 8 -5.85 0.44 -15.00
N THR A 9 -5.74 1.65 -14.45
CA THR A 9 -4.65 2.59 -14.76
C THR A 9 -3.30 2.01 -14.37
N LEU A 10 -3.19 1.38 -13.19
CA LEU A 10 -1.98 0.68 -12.78
C LEU A 10 -1.69 -0.52 -13.70
N LYS A 11 -2.69 -1.32 -14.06
CA LYS A 11 -2.53 -2.47 -14.97
C LYS A 11 -2.17 -2.06 -16.40
N THR A 12 -2.54 -0.86 -16.82
CA THR A 12 -2.24 -0.29 -18.15
C THR A 12 -0.83 0.28 -18.18
N ASN A 13 -0.46 1.09 -17.19
CA ASN A 13 0.88 1.68 -17.10
C ASN A 13 1.95 0.65 -16.72
N TYR A 14 1.58 -0.35 -15.92
CA TYR A 14 2.42 -1.48 -15.58
C TYR A 14 1.82 -2.76 -16.16
N ASN A 15 2.37 -3.19 -17.29
CA ASN A 15 2.00 -4.49 -17.86
C ASN A 15 2.27 -5.64 -16.85
N ARG A 16 1.72 -6.83 -17.13
CA ARG A 16 1.80 -7.97 -16.20
C ARG A 16 3.22 -8.31 -15.75
N ASP A 17 4.20 -8.21 -16.64
CA ASP A 17 5.58 -8.57 -16.33
C ASP A 17 6.28 -7.49 -15.51
N LEU A 18 5.99 -6.21 -15.77
CA LEU A 18 6.44 -5.11 -14.92
C LEU A 18 5.87 -5.23 -13.50
N ARG A 19 4.58 -5.53 -13.35
CA ARG A 19 3.96 -5.71 -12.01
C ARG A 19 4.59 -6.84 -11.23
N LYS A 20 4.87 -7.97 -11.89
CA LYS A 20 5.65 -9.07 -11.28
C LYS A 20 7.08 -8.65 -10.98
N GLY A 21 7.71 -7.88 -11.85
CA GLY A 21 9.06 -7.35 -11.70
C GLY A 21 9.19 -6.50 -10.44
N VAL A 22 8.24 -5.58 -10.21
CA VAL A 22 8.19 -4.77 -8.98
C VAL A 22 8.19 -5.64 -7.73
N VAL A 23 7.29 -6.64 -7.65
CA VAL A 23 7.21 -7.52 -6.48
C VAL A 23 8.46 -8.40 -6.32
N LYS A 24 9.03 -8.89 -7.42
CA LYS A 24 10.29 -9.65 -7.37
C LYS A 24 11.46 -8.81 -6.88
N THR A 25 11.57 -7.56 -7.34
CA THR A 25 12.61 -6.64 -6.88
C THR A 25 12.44 -6.35 -5.40
N LEU A 26 11.22 -6.11 -4.93
CA LEU A 26 10.93 -5.94 -3.49
C LEU A 26 11.40 -7.13 -2.67
N LEU A 27 10.96 -8.34 -3.03
CA LEU A 27 11.36 -9.57 -2.32
C LEU A 27 12.86 -9.82 -2.37
N LYS A 28 13.52 -9.45 -3.47
CA LYS A 28 14.97 -9.57 -3.61
C LYS A 28 15.68 -8.61 -2.65
N GLU A 29 15.29 -7.34 -2.65
CA GLU A 29 15.83 -6.32 -1.73
C GLU A 29 15.61 -6.75 -0.27
N GLU A 30 14.40 -7.17 0.10
CA GLU A 30 14.05 -7.64 1.44
C GLU A 30 14.85 -8.85 1.95
N LYS A 31 15.44 -9.62 1.02
CA LYS A 31 16.27 -10.78 1.30
C LYS A 31 17.76 -10.46 1.31
N GLU A 32 18.21 -9.58 0.41
CA GLU A 32 19.63 -9.32 0.16
C GLU A 32 20.17 -8.12 0.95
N THR A 33 19.30 -7.24 1.45
CA THR A 33 19.69 -6.02 2.16
C THR A 33 18.88 -5.83 3.45
N ASP A 34 19.56 -5.42 4.51
CA ASP A 34 18.94 -5.03 5.79
C ASP A 34 18.12 -3.73 5.68
N LYS A 35 18.34 -2.95 4.62
CA LYS A 35 17.62 -1.69 4.32
C LYS A 35 17.07 -1.73 2.89
N PRO A 36 15.95 -2.42 2.66
CA PRO A 36 15.40 -2.59 1.33
C PRO A 36 15.01 -1.24 0.70
N ASN A 37 15.26 -1.08 -0.60
CA ASN A 37 14.81 0.12 -1.30
C ASN A 37 13.34 0.00 -1.75
N TYR A 38 12.45 0.71 -1.05
CA TYR A 38 11.02 0.76 -1.36
C TYR A 38 10.60 1.97 -2.22
N GLN A 39 11.53 2.73 -2.80
CA GLN A 39 11.23 3.99 -3.50
C GLN A 39 10.15 3.84 -4.57
N LEU A 40 10.28 2.86 -5.47
CA LEU A 40 9.33 2.68 -6.57
C LEU A 40 7.93 2.32 -6.06
N ILE A 41 7.83 1.39 -5.11
CA ILE A 41 6.52 0.99 -4.58
C ILE A 41 5.89 2.10 -3.76
N ASN A 42 6.69 2.89 -3.04
CA ASN A 42 6.22 4.06 -2.30
C ASN A 42 5.70 5.16 -3.24
N GLN A 43 6.33 5.37 -4.40
CA GLN A 43 5.84 6.30 -5.41
C GLN A 43 4.49 5.86 -5.99
N ILE A 44 4.35 4.57 -6.30
CA ILE A 44 3.10 4.00 -6.79
C ILE A 44 2.01 4.11 -5.71
N PHE A 45 2.33 3.77 -4.47
CA PHE A 45 1.39 3.86 -3.37
C PHE A 45 0.96 5.30 -3.08
N SER A 46 1.89 6.25 -3.15
CA SER A 46 1.58 7.69 -3.03
C SER A 46 0.62 8.17 -4.12
N TYR A 47 0.76 7.65 -5.35
CA TYR A 47 -0.20 7.90 -6.42
C TYR A 47 -1.58 7.33 -6.07
N VAL A 48 -1.67 6.10 -5.58
CA VAL A 48 -2.94 5.49 -5.15
C VAL A 48 -3.62 6.32 -4.06
N LEU A 49 -2.88 6.72 -3.02
CA LEU A 49 -3.39 7.56 -1.94
C LEU A 49 -3.94 8.89 -2.47
N LYS A 50 -3.22 9.53 -3.40
CA LYS A 50 -3.62 10.79 -4.02
C LYS A 50 -4.91 10.63 -4.85
N GLU A 51 -5.02 9.60 -5.68
CA GLU A 51 -6.18 9.39 -6.56
C GLU A 51 -7.46 9.00 -5.82
N LEU A 52 -7.30 8.37 -4.66
CA LEU A 52 -8.39 8.11 -3.72
C LEU A 52 -8.78 9.36 -2.92
N GLY A 53 -7.96 10.42 -2.94
CA GLY A 53 -8.08 11.51 -1.99
C GLY A 53 -8.03 11.00 -0.55
N TRP A 54 -7.27 9.92 -0.31
CA TRP A 54 -7.26 9.22 0.96
C TRP A 54 -6.80 10.18 2.05
N ARG A 55 -7.60 10.29 3.11
CA ARG A 55 -7.30 11.11 4.28
C ARG A 55 -7.13 10.18 5.46
N MET A 56 -6.30 10.62 6.39
CA MET A 56 -6.20 9.96 7.68
C MET A 56 -7.59 9.92 8.30
N ALA A 57 -8.06 8.73 8.66
CA ALA A 57 -9.35 8.56 9.31
C ALA A 57 -9.34 9.34 10.64
N GLU A 58 -10.41 10.07 10.93
CA GLU A 58 -10.52 10.83 12.18
C GLU A 58 -10.82 9.91 13.38
N ASN A 59 -11.33 8.71 13.12
CA ASN A 59 -11.61 7.69 14.12
C ASN A 59 -11.38 6.27 13.57
N THR A 60 -11.31 5.30 14.48
CA THR A 60 -11.00 3.90 14.15
C THR A 60 -12.06 3.17 13.31
N LYS A 61 -13.30 3.67 13.28
CA LYS A 61 -14.42 3.04 12.55
C LYS A 61 -14.42 3.42 11.07
N GLU A 62 -13.75 4.51 10.71
CA GLU A 62 -13.66 5.03 9.35
C GLU A 62 -12.36 4.67 8.64
N TRP A 63 -11.61 3.71 9.19
CA TRP A 63 -10.39 3.24 8.56
C TRP A 63 -10.65 2.65 7.18
N ASP A 64 -10.07 3.28 6.17
CA ASP A 64 -10.21 2.87 4.77
C ASP A 64 -9.01 2.05 4.30
N ASN A 65 -9.22 0.74 4.12
CA ASN A 65 -8.24 -0.20 3.57
C ASN A 65 -8.14 -0.15 2.03
N THR A 66 -8.97 0.64 1.35
CA THR A 66 -9.03 0.70 -0.12
C THR A 66 -7.65 0.91 -0.78
N PRO A 67 -6.73 1.75 -0.27
CA PRO A 67 -5.41 1.88 -0.86
C PRO A 67 -4.63 0.56 -0.90
N LEU A 68 -4.68 -0.24 0.18
CA LEU A 68 -3.98 -1.52 0.25
C LEU A 68 -4.64 -2.58 -0.63
N ASP A 69 -5.96 -2.59 -0.69
CA ASP A 69 -6.72 -3.47 -1.60
C ASP A 69 -6.34 -3.22 -3.07
N ILE A 70 -6.21 -1.94 -3.47
CA ILE A 70 -5.78 -1.58 -4.83
C ILE A 70 -4.38 -2.14 -5.11
N MET A 71 -3.46 -2.01 -4.15
CA MET A 71 -2.11 -2.54 -4.31
C MET A 71 -2.13 -4.06 -4.45
N GLN A 72 -2.90 -4.77 -3.63
CA GLN A 72 -3.04 -6.23 -3.68
C GLN A 72 -3.66 -6.72 -5.01
N GLU A 73 -4.66 -6.00 -5.54
CA GLU A 73 -5.29 -6.34 -6.82
C GLU A 73 -4.45 -5.97 -8.04
N ALA A 74 -3.63 -4.92 -7.93
CA ALA A 74 -2.73 -4.49 -9.00
C ALA A 74 -1.45 -5.32 -9.02
N PHE A 75 -0.79 -5.55 -7.89
CA PHE A 75 0.53 -6.18 -7.82
C PHE A 75 0.44 -7.61 -7.26
N PRO A 76 0.76 -8.63 -8.07
CA PRO A 76 0.56 -10.02 -7.66
C PRO A 76 1.54 -10.41 -6.55
N LYS A 77 1.02 -10.97 -5.45
CA LYS A 77 1.80 -11.43 -4.28
C LYS A 77 2.45 -10.31 -3.48
N ILE A 78 2.02 -9.07 -3.65
CA ILE A 78 2.55 -7.97 -2.84
C ILE A 78 2.27 -8.17 -1.34
N GLU A 79 1.20 -8.89 -1.00
CA GLU A 79 0.86 -9.27 0.37
C GLU A 79 1.91 -10.17 1.05
N SER A 80 2.85 -10.73 0.28
CA SER A 80 3.95 -11.54 0.82
C SER A 80 5.23 -10.74 1.12
N THR A 81 5.25 -9.44 0.84
CA THR A 81 6.43 -8.58 1.08
C THR A 81 6.38 -7.96 2.48
N LYS A 82 7.55 -7.74 3.07
CA LYS A 82 7.68 -6.99 4.34
C LYS A 82 7.10 -5.58 4.21
N TRP A 83 7.29 -4.93 3.06
CA TRP A 83 6.69 -3.62 2.79
C TRP A 83 5.17 -3.59 3.04
N TYR A 84 4.43 -4.60 2.57
CA TYR A 84 2.98 -4.64 2.72
C TYR A 84 2.57 -4.86 4.18
N GLU A 85 3.29 -5.73 4.88
CA GLU A 85 3.11 -5.94 6.32
C GLU A 85 3.37 -4.64 7.11
N GLU A 86 4.43 -3.90 6.78
CA GLU A 86 4.74 -2.60 7.40
C GLU A 86 3.62 -1.56 7.18
N GLN A 87 2.98 -1.54 6.01
CA GLN A 87 1.85 -0.64 5.78
C GLN A 87 0.65 -1.02 6.66
N ILE A 88 0.36 -2.32 6.80
CA ILE A 88 -0.70 -2.81 7.70
C ILE A 88 -0.39 -2.47 9.16
N LEU A 89 0.86 -2.63 9.59
CA LEU A 89 1.27 -2.31 10.95
C LEU A 89 1.16 -0.81 11.23
N THR A 90 1.61 0.03 10.29
CA THR A 90 1.49 1.48 10.37
C THR A 90 0.02 1.90 10.48
N ALA A 91 -0.85 1.32 9.65
CA ALA A 91 -2.29 1.49 9.71
C ALA A 91 -2.86 1.14 11.10
N LYS A 92 -2.51 -0.03 11.63
CA LYS A 92 -2.96 -0.49 12.95
C LYS A 92 -2.49 0.42 14.08
N GLN A 93 -1.24 0.89 14.02
CA GLN A 93 -0.70 1.82 15.01
C GLN A 93 -1.44 3.16 15.01
N MET A 94 -1.76 3.70 13.82
CA MET A 94 -2.56 4.92 13.71
C MET A 94 -3.94 4.74 14.33
N ILE A 95 -4.61 3.61 14.07
CA ILE A 95 -5.89 3.25 14.70
C ILE A 95 -5.77 3.20 16.23
N GLU A 96 -4.70 2.60 16.76
CA GLU A 96 -4.51 2.50 18.22
C GLU A 96 -4.31 3.88 18.87
N VAL A 97 -3.55 4.77 18.24
CA VAL A 97 -3.36 6.15 18.72
C VAL A 97 -4.69 6.89 18.75
N LEU A 98 -5.46 6.85 17.66
CA LEU A 98 -6.78 7.49 17.60
C LEU A 98 -7.73 6.99 18.69
N ARG A 99 -7.74 5.68 18.95
CA ARG A 99 -8.55 5.10 20.04
C ARG A 99 -8.15 5.62 21.42
N LYS A 100 -6.85 5.82 21.67
CA LYS A 100 -6.38 6.35 22.96
C LYS A 100 -6.82 7.80 23.14
N ASP A 101 -6.70 8.63 22.09
CA ASP A 101 -7.12 10.02 22.14
C ASP A 101 -8.64 10.19 22.34
N GLU A 102 -9.48 9.26 21.84
CA GLU A 102 -10.94 9.26 22.09
C GLU A 102 -11.33 8.95 23.56
N THR A 103 -10.41 8.41 24.36
CA THR A 103 -10.68 7.98 25.74
C THR A 103 -10.12 8.92 26.81
N VAL A 104 -9.51 10.04 26.42
CA VAL A 104 -8.91 11.05 27.31
C VAL A 104 -9.83 12.27 27.43
#